data_AF-A0AAT9RSX9-F1
#
_entry.id   AF-A0AAT9RSX9-F1
#
_cell.length_a   1.000
_cell.length_b   1.000
_cell.length_c   1.000
_cell.angle_alpha   90.00
_cell.angle_beta   90.00
_cell.angle_gamma   90.00
#
_symmetry.space_group_name_H-M   'P 1'
#
loop_
_entity.id
_entity.type
_entity.pdbx_description
1 polymer ?
#
loop_
_entity_poly.entity_id
_entity_poly.type
_entity_poly.pdbx_seq_one_letter_code
_entity_poly.pdbx_strand_id
1 'polypeptide(L)'
;MQPQVVGREELPLHFKRPFLVWSYQASHRRLVLRASPGGGVDGTVEIEFLDVLGMKLKSQYSELRVSAAPDTVTTGIDEFVAIPARHRSKFTTLLVSDGSDDGFVICGSLRVHED
;
A
#
# COMPACT_ATOMS: atom_id res chain seq x y z
N MET A 1 7.57 -5.64 -23.36
CA MET A 1 6.40 -5.81 -22.47
C MET A 1 6.21 -4.50 -21.74
N GLN A 2 5.25 -3.67 -22.17
CA GLN A 2 4.88 -2.46 -21.42
C GLN A 2 3.99 -2.89 -20.26
N PRO A 3 4.24 -2.49 -19.01
CA PRO A 3 3.29 -2.72 -17.93
C PRO A 3 2.04 -1.91 -18.23
N GLN A 4 0.89 -2.60 -18.30
CA GLN A 4 -0.39 -1.93 -18.42
C GLN A 4 -0.65 -1.18 -17.11
N VAL A 5 -0.73 0.15 -17.18
CA VAL A 5 -1.17 0.95 -16.04
C VAL A 5 -2.67 0.74 -15.90
N VAL A 6 -3.05 -0.30 -15.16
CA VAL A 6 -4.43 -0.52 -14.74
C VAL A 6 -4.85 0.63 -13.83
N GLY A 7 -6.11 1.05 -13.98
CA GLY A 7 -6.66 2.29 -13.47
C GLY A 7 -6.56 2.47 -11.95
N ARG A 8 -7.17 3.55 -11.45
CA ARG A 8 -7.41 3.72 -10.02
C ARG A 8 -8.15 2.48 -9.51
N GLU A 9 -7.42 1.58 -8.86
CA GLU A 9 -8.03 0.40 -8.24
C GLU A 9 -9.05 0.86 -7.19
N GLU A 10 -10.25 0.28 -7.25
CA GLU A 10 -11.29 0.58 -6.29
C GLU A 10 -10.97 -0.14 -4.97
N LEU A 11 -10.71 0.65 -3.93
CA LEU A 11 -10.53 0.15 -2.57
C LEU A 11 -11.90 -0.32 -2.01
N PRO A 12 -11.93 -1.37 -1.16
CA PRO A 12 -10.78 -2.06 -0.58
C PRO A 12 -10.24 -3.20 -1.48
N LEU A 13 -8.92 -3.37 -1.46
CA LEU A 13 -8.24 -4.51 -2.05
C LEU A 13 -8.09 -5.63 -1.02
N HIS A 14 -8.25 -6.87 -1.46
CA HIS A 14 -8.05 -8.05 -0.61
C HIS A 14 -7.46 -9.22 -1.40
N PHE A 15 -6.26 -9.65 -0.98
CA PHE A 15 -5.54 -10.78 -1.55
C PHE A 15 -5.32 -11.87 -0.50
N LYS A 16 -5.94 -13.04 -0.71
CA LYS A 16 -5.79 -14.22 0.17
C LYS A 16 -4.51 -15.01 -0.12
N ARG A 17 -3.37 -14.31 -0.14
CA ARG A 17 -2.05 -14.90 -0.33
C ARG A 17 -0.99 -14.08 0.42
N PRO A 18 0.18 -14.66 0.76
CA PRO A 18 1.18 -13.94 1.51
C PRO A 18 1.82 -12.81 0.70
N PHE A 19 2.06 -11.67 1.35
CA PHE A 19 2.80 -10.53 0.80
C PHE A 19 3.97 -10.18 1.70
N LEU A 20 5.02 -9.62 1.09
CA LEU A 20 6.17 -9.09 1.80
C LEU A 20 6.57 -7.73 1.25
N VAL A 21 7.26 -6.94 2.08
CA VAL A 21 7.90 -5.70 1.64
C VAL A 21 9.04 -6.07 0.69
N TRP A 22 8.82 -5.87 -0.60
CA TRP A 22 9.76 -6.28 -1.64
C TRP A 22 10.85 -5.22 -1.87
N SER A 23 10.45 -3.96 -1.97
CA SER A 23 11.40 -2.87 -2.11
C SER A 23 10.85 -1.56 -1.54
N TYR A 24 11.74 -0.75 -0.98
CA TYR A 24 11.45 0.64 -0.61
C TYR A 24 12.58 1.53 -1.12
N GLN A 25 12.23 2.52 -1.92
CA GLN A 25 13.15 3.48 -2.54
C GLN A 25 12.82 4.87 -2.03
N ALA A 26 13.43 5.28 -0.92
CA ALA A 26 13.12 6.55 -0.25
C ALA A 26 13.32 7.77 -1.17
N SER A 27 14.36 7.78 -2.01
CA SER A 27 14.63 8.85 -2.97
C SER A 27 13.55 9.01 -4.05
N HIS A 28 12.85 7.93 -4.36
CA HIS A 28 11.76 7.90 -5.34
C HIS A 28 10.38 7.83 -4.69
N ARG A 29 10.34 7.87 -3.34
CA ARG A 29 9.11 7.75 -2.54
C ARG A 29 8.23 6.59 -2.99
N ARG A 30 8.87 5.45 -3.23
CA ARG A 30 8.24 4.27 -3.84
C ARG A 30 8.35 3.08 -2.92
N LEU A 31 7.23 2.41 -2.67
CA LEU A 31 7.14 1.17 -1.90
C LEU A 31 6.47 0.11 -2.78
N VAL A 32 7.01 -1.10 -2.75
CA VAL A 32 6.41 -2.26 -3.43
C VAL A 32 6.20 -3.38 -2.42
N LEU A 33 4.96 -3.85 -2.32
CA LEU A 33 4.61 -5.12 -1.69
C LEU A 33 4.43 -6.16 -2.80
N ARG A 34 5.02 -7.34 -2.63
CA ARG A 34 4.92 -8.42 -3.64
C ARG A 34 4.37 -9.69 -3.00
N ALA A 35 3.50 -10.37 -3.73
CA ALA A 35 3.02 -11.69 -3.36
C ALA A 35 4.19 -12.70 -3.37
N SER A 36 4.28 -13.52 -2.32
CA SER A 36 5.30 -14.57 -2.25
C SER A 36 4.99 -15.66 -3.29
N PRO A 37 6.00 -16.14 -4.06
CA PRO A 37 5.80 -17.13 -5.12
C PRO A 37 5.43 -18.55 -4.64
N GLY A 38 5.17 -18.76 -3.35
CA GLY A 38 4.90 -20.09 -2.75
C GLY A 38 3.43 -20.44 -2.56
N GLY A 39 2.49 -19.60 -2.99
CA GLY A 39 1.06 -19.71 -2.67
C GLY A 39 0.20 -20.59 -3.58
N GLY A 40 0.79 -21.30 -4.55
CA GLY A 40 0.05 -22.20 -5.45
C GLY A 40 -0.85 -21.51 -6.48
N VAL A 41 -0.78 -20.18 -6.62
CA VAL A 41 -1.43 -19.44 -7.69
C VAL A 41 -0.34 -18.90 -8.62
N ASP A 42 -0.36 -19.33 -9.87
CA ASP A 42 0.52 -18.81 -10.91
C ASP A 42 0.24 -17.32 -11.12
N GLY A 43 1.29 -16.49 -11.11
CA GLY A 43 1.22 -15.05 -11.33
C GLY A 43 1.88 -14.22 -10.22
N THR A 44 2.67 -13.22 -10.61
CA THR A 44 3.26 -12.25 -9.68
C THR A 44 2.26 -11.14 -9.47
N VAL A 45 1.86 -10.90 -8.22
CA VAL A 45 1.05 -9.73 -7.85
C VAL A 45 1.93 -8.74 -7.09
N GLU A 46 1.97 -7.50 -7.57
CA GLU A 46 2.65 -6.39 -6.92
C GLU A 46 1.68 -5.27 -6.61
N ILE A 47 1.82 -4.70 -5.41
CA ILE A 47 1.16 -3.46 -5.04
C ILE A 47 2.23 -2.39 -4.90
N GLU A 48 2.15 -1.39 -5.76
CA GLU A 48 3.06 -0.26 -5.83
C GLU A 48 2.39 0.99 -5.23
N PHE A 49 3.02 1.56 -4.21
CA PHE A 49 2.64 2.84 -3.62
C PHE A 49 3.62 3.92 -4.10
N LEU A 50 3.08 5.03 -4.60
CA LEU A 50 3.84 6.14 -5.18
C LEU A 50 3.66 7.42 -4.35
N ASP A 51 4.69 8.25 -4.33
CA ASP A 51 4.75 9.45 -3.51
C ASP A 51 4.53 9.15 -2.02
N VAL A 52 5.13 8.07 -1.52
CA VAL A 52 5.09 7.68 -0.11
C VAL A 52 5.73 8.76 0.76
N LEU A 53 4.97 9.27 1.73
CA LEU A 53 5.42 10.26 2.72
C LEU A 53 5.75 9.64 4.07
N GLY A 54 5.08 8.54 4.42
CA GLY A 54 5.30 7.82 5.66
C GLY A 54 4.56 6.50 5.65
N MET A 55 5.04 5.56 6.46
CA MET A 55 4.49 4.23 6.55
C MET A 55 4.80 3.59 7.90
N LYS A 56 3.95 2.66 8.30
CA LYS A 56 4.19 1.69 9.36
C LYS A 56 3.72 0.34 8.86
N LEU A 57 4.64 -0.59 8.64
CA LEU A 57 4.34 -1.86 7.99
C LEU A 57 4.96 -3.03 8.74
N LYS A 58 4.36 -4.21 8.58
CA LYS A 58 4.99 -5.49 8.90
C LYS A 58 5.91 -5.87 7.74
N SER A 59 6.98 -6.61 8.03
CA SER A 59 7.86 -7.14 6.98
C SER A 59 7.16 -8.17 6.09
N GLN A 60 6.15 -8.85 6.64
CA GLN A 60 5.35 -9.88 5.97
C GLN A 60 3.89 -9.84 6.44
N TYR A 61 3.01 -10.27 5.55
CA TYR A 61 1.56 -10.38 5.74
C TYR A 61 1.11 -11.76 5.24
N SER A 62 0.34 -12.50 6.03
CA SER A 62 -0.19 -13.82 5.64
C SER A 62 -1.27 -13.73 4.54
N GLU A 63 -2.04 -12.65 4.58
CA GLU A 63 -2.93 -12.15 3.54
C GLU A 63 -2.82 -10.63 3.50
N LEU A 64 -3.20 -9.98 2.40
CA LEU A 64 -3.08 -8.52 2.29
C LEU A 64 -4.44 -7.87 2.07
N ARG A 65 -4.77 -6.92 2.96
CA ARG A 65 -5.93 -6.04 2.85
C ARG A 65 -5.44 -4.61 2.78
N VAL A 66 -5.95 -3.85 1.80
CA VAL A 66 -5.66 -2.42 1.66
C VAL A 66 -6.98 -1.66 1.56
N SER A 67 -7.17 -0.68 2.44
CA SER A 67 -8.40 0.13 2.46
C SER A 67 -8.08 1.60 2.74
N ALA A 68 -8.98 2.49 2.37
CA ALA A 68 -8.89 3.88 2.79
C ALA A 68 -9.05 3.97 4.32
N ALA A 69 -8.21 4.76 4.98
CA ALA A 69 -8.36 5.02 6.40
C ALA A 69 -9.63 5.85 6.66
N PRO A 70 -10.44 5.51 7.67
CA PRO A 70 -11.52 6.37 8.12
C PRO A 70 -10.97 7.71 8.63
N ASP A 71 -11.72 8.80 8.47
CA ASP A 71 -11.32 10.15 8.92
C ASP A 71 -10.88 10.20 10.40
N THR A 72 -11.48 9.37 11.24
CA THR A 72 -11.16 9.25 12.67
C THR A 72 -9.76 8.68 12.93
N VAL A 73 -9.27 7.79 12.06
CA VAL A 73 -7.94 7.17 12.16
C VAL A 73 -6.89 8.08 11.53
N THR A 74 -7.26 8.80 10.47
CA THR A 74 -6.38 9.76 9.78
C THR A 74 -5.86 10.85 10.71
N THR A 75 -6.64 11.28 11.72
CA THR A 75 -6.21 12.32 12.67
C THR A 75 -4.98 11.90 13.49
N GLY A 76 -4.90 10.64 13.96
CA GLY A 76 -3.72 10.15 14.68
C GLY A 76 -2.54 9.81 13.76
N ILE A 77 -2.80 9.50 12.49
CA ILE A 77 -1.75 9.24 11.49
C ILE A 77 -1.15 10.54 10.94
N ASP A 78 -1.94 11.61 10.84
CA ASP A 78 -1.47 12.96 10.47
C ASP A 78 -0.46 13.54 11.48
N GLU A 79 -0.46 13.04 12.73
CA GLU A 79 0.58 13.37 13.71
C GLU A 79 1.91 12.65 13.42
N PHE A 80 1.86 11.49 12.77
CA PHE A 80 3.05 10.71 12.40
C PHE A 80 3.85 11.36 11.25
N VAL A 81 3.16 12.03 10.33
CA VAL A 81 3.79 12.82 9.27
C VAL A 81 3.13 14.19 9.20
N ALA A 82 3.89 15.25 9.46
CA ALA A 82 3.41 16.62 9.31
C ALA A 82 3.17 16.98 7.83
N ILE A 83 2.01 16.59 7.28
CA ILE A 83 1.59 16.94 5.92
C ILE A 83 0.99 18.35 5.95
N PRO A 84 1.56 19.35 5.25
CA PRO A 84 0.98 20.67 5.18
C PRO A 84 -0.44 20.60 4.61
N ALA A 85 -1.39 21.35 5.20
CA ALA A 85 -2.81 21.32 4.81
C ALA A 85 -3.03 21.48 3.29
N ARG A 86 -2.24 22.33 2.63
CA ARG A 86 -2.25 22.55 1.17
C ARG A 86 -1.99 21.31 0.32
N HIS A 87 -1.39 20.26 0.89
CA HIS A 87 -1.05 19.02 0.19
C HIS A 87 -1.92 17.84 0.61
N ARG A 88 -2.76 17.97 1.66
CA ARG A 88 -3.58 16.85 2.16
C ARG A 88 -4.48 16.23 1.10
N SER A 89 -5.05 17.04 0.19
CA SER A 89 -5.88 16.53 -0.91
C SER A 89 -5.13 15.70 -1.95
N LYS A 90 -3.79 15.73 -1.96
CA LYS A 90 -2.94 14.97 -2.88
C LYS A 90 -2.50 13.62 -2.32
N PHE A 91 -2.66 13.40 -1.02
CA PHE A 91 -2.22 12.18 -0.35
C PHE A 91 -3.41 11.48 0.26
N THR A 92 -3.38 10.15 0.22
CA THR A 92 -4.35 9.30 0.89
C THR A 92 -3.63 8.45 1.93
N THR A 93 -4.30 8.26 3.06
CA THR A 93 -3.85 7.32 4.09
C THR A 93 -4.55 6.00 3.85
N LEU A 94 -3.75 4.98 3.55
CA LEU A 94 -4.21 3.62 3.32
C LEU A 94 -3.86 2.76 4.52
N LEU A 95 -4.83 2.00 5.04
CA LEU A 95 -4.59 0.95 6.01
C LEU A 95 -4.10 -0.30 5.29
N VAL A 96 -3.11 -0.97 5.86
CA VAL A 96 -2.50 -2.18 5.31
C VAL A 96 -2.45 -3.24 6.39
N SER A 97 -3.22 -4.32 6.25
CA SER A 97 -3.37 -5.35 7.29
C SER A 97 -3.45 -6.76 6.73
N ASP A 98 -3.29 -7.74 7.63
CA ASP A 98 -3.55 -9.16 7.40
C ASP A 98 -4.82 -9.65 8.13
N GLY A 99 -5.65 -8.72 8.60
CA GLY A 99 -6.84 -8.99 9.42
C GLY A 99 -6.58 -9.13 10.92
N SER A 100 -5.33 -9.10 11.38
CA SER A 100 -4.98 -9.15 12.82
C SER A 100 -4.28 -7.88 13.31
N ASP A 101 -3.36 -7.34 12.51
CA ASP A 101 -2.61 -6.11 12.83
C ASP A 101 -2.73 -5.08 11.70
N ASP A 102 -2.97 -3.82 12.06
CA ASP A 102 -3.10 -2.72 11.12
C ASP A 102 -1.80 -1.89 11.04
N GLY A 103 -1.23 -1.84 9.83
CA GLY A 103 -0.25 -0.85 9.40
C GLY A 103 -0.88 0.25 8.55
N PHE A 104 -0.07 1.20 8.09
CA PHE A 104 -0.53 2.24 7.18
C PHE A 104 0.55 2.67 6.18
N VAL A 105 0.10 3.25 5.07
CA VAL A 105 0.92 3.96 4.09
C VAL A 105 0.22 5.27 3.73
N ILE A 106 0.97 6.37 3.78
CA ILE A 106 0.53 7.67 3.28
C ILE A 106 1.18 7.85 1.90
N CYS A 107 0.39 7.85 0.84
CA CYS A 107 0.88 7.90 -0.54
C CYS A 107 0.00 8.78 -1.44
N GLY A 108 0.54 9.23 -2.56
CA GLY A 108 -0.24 9.99 -3.55
C GLY A 108 -1.11 9.09 -4.43
N SER A 109 -0.65 7.87 -4.71
CA SER A 109 -1.42 6.88 -5.46
C SER A 109 -0.94 5.46 -5.19
N LEU A 110 -1.78 4.50 -5.57
CA LEU A 110 -1.50 3.06 -5.54
C LEU A 110 -1.78 2.46 -6.92
N ARG A 111 -1.00 1.45 -7.30
CA ARG A 111 -1.17 0.63 -8.51
C ARG A 111 -1.03 -0.84 -8.16
N VAL A 112 -1.79 -1.68 -8.83
CA VAL A 112 -1.65 -3.14 -8.78
C VAL A 112 -1.13 -3.62 -10.13
N HIS A 113 -0.13 -4.50 -10.10
CA HIS A 113 0.41 -5.17 -11.28
C HIS A 113 0.23 -6.68 -11.09
N GLU A 114 -0.39 -7.34 -12.07
CA GLU A 114 -0.59 -8.78 -12.11
C GLU A 114 -0.05 -9.33 -13.45
N ASP A 115 0.85 -10.31 -13.38
CA ASP A 115 1.38 -11.06 -14.53
C ASP A 115 0.68 -12.40 -14.73
#